data_AF-A0A1I2JCJ5-F1
#
_entry.id   AF-A0A1I2JCJ5-F1
#
_cell.length_a   1.000
_cell.length_b   1.000
_cell.length_c   1.000
_cell.angle_alpha   90.00
_cell.angle_beta   90.00
_cell.angle_gamma   90.00
#
_symmetry.space_group_name_H-M   'P 1'
#
loop_
_entity.id
_entity.type
_entity.pdbx_description
1 polymer ?
#
loop_
_entity_poly.entity_id
_entity_poly.type
_entity_poly.pdbx_seq_one_letter_code
_entity_poly.pdbx_strand_id
1 'polypeptide(L)'
;ATVYNFEVEDFNSYFVSNLGIWVHNCAIKVTPKALTKLQEKQIEILRNGGEVKVKTYEEARQLLDNMSEIKPAIQEGKIPNPEGRMRDGFADPNGTYRGDLINKQDPTAIVHPGVQNPYHANYPHYNIKLPNGDKAAIIIMGD
;
A
#
# COMPACT_ATOMS: atom_id res chain seq x y z
N ALA A 1 -13.07 -21.68 6.12
CA ALA A 1 -13.39 -21.70 4.68
C ALA A 1 -12.43 -22.64 3.98
N THR A 2 -12.86 -23.33 2.93
CA THR A 2 -11.99 -24.19 2.12
C THR A 2 -11.49 -23.40 0.93
N VAL A 3 -10.18 -23.42 0.69
CA VAL A 3 -9.53 -22.73 -0.44
C VAL A 3 -9.18 -23.78 -1.50
N TYR A 4 -9.50 -23.49 -2.76
CA TYR A 4 -9.19 -24.34 -3.89
C TYR A 4 -8.18 -23.65 -4.80
N ASN A 5 -7.19 -24.39 -5.26
CA ASN A 5 -6.19 -23.93 -6.22
C ASN A 5 -6.40 -24.68 -7.54
N PHE A 6 -6.36 -23.98 -8.67
CA PHE A 6 -6.47 -24.57 -9.99
C PHE A 6 -5.51 -23.86 -10.95
N GLU A 7 -5.00 -24.60 -11.92
CA GLU A 7 -4.16 -24.04 -12.97
C GLU A 7 -5.05 -23.62 -14.16
N VAL A 8 -4.66 -22.53 -14.82
CA VAL A 8 -5.37 -22.00 -15.99
C VAL A 8 -4.37 -21.93 -17.13
N GLU A 9 -4.58 -22.71 -18.18
CA GLU A 9 -3.71 -22.72 -19.36
C GLU A 9 -3.85 -21.43 -20.19
N ASP A 10 -2.78 -21.12 -20.93
CA ASP A 10 -2.64 -20.06 -21.96
C ASP A 10 -2.76 -18.59 -21.52
N PHE A 11 -3.78 -18.22 -20.75
CA PHE A 11 -4.12 -16.81 -20.49
C PHE A 11 -3.79 -16.33 -19.08
N ASN A 12 -3.46 -17.26 -18.17
CA ASN A 12 -3.20 -16.95 -16.76
C ASN A 12 -4.30 -16.05 -16.16
N SER A 13 -5.54 -16.15 -16.63
CA SER A 13 -6.62 -15.23 -16.23
C SER A 13 -7.93 -16.00 -16.11
N TYR A 14 -8.69 -15.76 -15.04
CA TYR A 14 -9.97 -16.42 -14.80
C TYR A 14 -11.04 -15.45 -14.26
N PHE A 15 -12.30 -15.76 -14.56
CA PHE A 15 -13.46 -14.97 -14.15
C PHE A 15 -14.19 -15.63 -12.99
N VAL A 16 -14.44 -14.88 -11.91
CA VAL A 16 -15.18 -15.34 -10.73
C VAL A 16 -16.61 -14.80 -10.80
N SER A 17 -17.53 -15.64 -11.29
CA SER A 17 -18.84 -15.23 -11.82
C SER A 17 -19.78 -14.57 -10.83
N ASN A 18 -19.87 -15.07 -9.60
CA ASN A 18 -20.71 -14.50 -8.56
C ASN A 18 -20.19 -13.17 -8.01
N LEU A 19 -18.94 -12.81 -8.30
CA LEU A 19 -18.31 -11.57 -7.85
C LEU A 19 -18.06 -10.58 -9.01
N GLY A 20 -18.15 -11.02 -10.27
CA GLY A 20 -17.89 -10.18 -11.44
C GLY A 20 -16.42 -9.76 -11.58
N ILE A 21 -15.49 -10.51 -10.99
CA ILE A 21 -14.06 -10.16 -10.93
C ILE A 21 -13.27 -10.95 -11.97
N TRP A 22 -12.37 -10.27 -12.67
CA TRP A 22 -11.30 -10.89 -13.45
C TRP A 22 -10.03 -10.96 -12.62
N VAL A 23 -9.45 -12.15 -12.52
CA VAL A 23 -8.21 -12.40 -11.78
C VAL A 23 -7.12 -12.79 -12.78
N HIS A 24 -5.97 -12.13 -12.72
CA HIS A 24 -4.77 -12.51 -13.47
C HIS A 24 -3.81 -13.29 -12.56
N ASN A 25 -3.69 -14.59 -12.79
CA ASN A 25 -2.76 -15.50 -12.13
C ASN A 25 -1.34 -15.39 -12.73
N CYS A 26 -0.60 -14.34 -12.38
CA CYS A 26 0.78 -14.21 -12.80
C CYS A 26 1.71 -15.05 -11.91
N ALA A 27 2.48 -15.96 -12.50
CA ALA A 27 3.67 -16.52 -11.86
C ALA A 27 4.76 -15.43 -11.82
N ILE A 28 4.70 -14.53 -10.85
CA ILE A 28 5.78 -13.58 -10.62
C ILE A 28 6.96 -14.39 -10.10
N LYS A 29 7.92 -14.69 -11.00
CA LYS A 29 9.26 -15.08 -10.59
C LYS A 29 9.88 -13.85 -9.94
N VAL A 30 9.68 -13.70 -8.64
CA VAL A 30 10.41 -12.71 -7.85
C VAL A 30 11.86 -13.22 -7.78
N THR A 31 12.67 -12.90 -8.78
CA THR A 31 14.11 -12.91 -8.55
C THR A 31 14.37 -11.80 -7.53
N PRO A 32 15.01 -12.08 -6.37
CA PRO A 32 15.37 -11.03 -5.44
C PRO A 32 16.34 -10.10 -6.18
N LYS A 33 15.83 -8.97 -6.66
CA LYS A 33 16.68 -7.91 -7.19
C LYS A 33 17.36 -7.30 -5.97
N ALA A 34 18.69 -7.35 -5.94
CA ALA A 34 19.43 -6.65 -4.90
C ALA A 34 18.97 -5.18 -4.87
N LEU A 35 18.70 -4.67 -3.67
CA LEU A 35 18.28 -3.30 -3.49
C LEU A 35 19.33 -2.35 -4.06
N THR A 36 18.88 -1.30 -4.71
CA THR A 36 19.78 -0.19 -5.03
C THR A 36 20.16 0.56 -3.75
N LYS A 37 21.34 1.20 -3.72
CA LYS A 37 21.74 2.07 -2.59
C LYS A 37 20.70 3.14 -2.25
N LEU A 38 19.96 3.61 -3.26
CA LEU A 38 18.87 4.55 -3.06
C LEU A 38 17.71 3.91 -2.28
N GLN A 39 17.30 2.70 -2.67
CA GLN A 39 16.23 1.98 -1.98
C GLN A 39 16.62 1.60 -0.55
N GLU A 40 17.86 1.20 -0.32
CA GLU A 40 18.37 0.93 1.04
C GLU A 40 18.24 2.17 1.94
N LYS A 41 18.68 3.34 1.44
CA LYS A 41 18.55 4.61 2.15
C LYS A 41 17.09 5.00 2.37
N GLN A 42 16.22 4.80 1.38
CA GLN A 42 14.79 5.08 1.51
C GLN A 42 14.16 4.19 2.59
N ILE A 43 14.48 2.89 2.63
CA ILE A 43 14.01 1.97 3.66
C ILE A 43 14.51 2.39 5.05
N GLU A 44 15.76 2.82 5.17
CA GLU A 44 16.30 3.35 6.43
C GLU A 44 15.55 4.60 6.91
N ILE A 45 15.27 5.55 6.01
CA ILE A 45 14.45 6.73 6.32
C ILE A 45 13.06 6.31 6.81
N LEU A 46 12.42 5.36 6.12
CA LEU A 46 11.10 4.85 6.49
C LEU A 46 11.12 4.19 7.87
N ARG A 47 12.13 3.35 8.16
CA ARG A 47 12.29 2.69 9.48
C ARG A 47 12.48 3.66 10.64
N ASN A 48 12.97 4.86 10.35
CA ASN A 48 13.14 5.94 11.32
C ASN A 48 11.93 6.91 11.38
N GLY A 49 10.77 6.53 10.81
CA GLY A 49 9.57 7.36 10.84
C GLY A 49 9.57 8.53 9.85
N GLY A 50 10.42 8.47 8.82
CA GLY A 50 10.52 9.49 7.80
C GLY A 50 9.52 9.31 6.65
N GLU A 51 9.55 10.27 5.73
CA GLU A 51 8.79 10.22 4.49
C GLU A 51 9.74 10.16 3.30
N VAL A 52 9.43 9.32 2.31
CA VAL A 52 10.20 9.20 1.07
C VAL A 52 9.32 9.49 -0.13
N LYS A 53 9.93 10.01 -1.19
CA LYS A 53 9.26 10.27 -2.46
C LYS A 53 9.72 9.24 -3.49
N VAL A 54 8.78 8.73 -4.27
CA VAL A 54 8.99 7.84 -5.41
C VAL A 54 8.19 8.33 -6.60
N LYS A 55 8.51 7.85 -7.80
CA LYS A 55 7.82 8.26 -9.01
C LYS A 55 6.58 7.43 -9.27
N THR A 56 6.70 6.11 -9.09
CA THR A 56 5.66 5.16 -9.49
C THR A 56 5.15 4.29 -8.33
N TYR A 57 4.01 3.65 -8.57
CA TYR A 57 3.44 2.67 -7.65
C TYR A 57 4.36 1.45 -7.48
N GLU A 58 5.03 1.02 -8.56
CA GLU A 58 5.95 -0.10 -8.55
C GLU A 58 7.16 0.18 -7.65
N GLU A 59 7.71 1.39 -7.70
CA GLU A 59 8.79 1.81 -6.80
C GLU A 59 8.34 1.78 -5.33
N ALA A 60 7.14 2.29 -5.03
CA ALA A 60 6.57 2.22 -3.68
C ALA A 60 6.41 0.77 -3.20
N ARG A 61 5.86 -0.10 -4.06
CA ARG A 61 5.67 -1.53 -3.76
C ARG A 61 7.00 -2.24 -3.48
N GLN A 62 8.03 -1.96 -4.27
CA GLN A 62 9.36 -2.54 -4.05
C GLN A 62 9.93 -2.18 -2.68
N LEU A 63 9.74 -0.94 -2.20
CA LEU A 63 10.18 -0.56 -0.85
C LEU A 63 9.40 -1.34 0.22
N LEU A 64 8.07 -1.42 0.09
CA LEU A 64 7.21 -2.15 1.03
C LEU A 64 7.52 -3.66 1.07
N ASP A 65 7.74 -4.29 -0.08
CA ASP A 65 8.05 -5.71 -0.18
C ASP A 65 9.42 -6.06 0.47
N ASN A 66 10.30 -5.06 0.66
CA ASN A 66 11.59 -5.20 1.35
C ASN A 66 11.56 -4.76 2.83
N MET A 67 10.38 -4.42 3.36
CA MET A 67 10.14 -4.14 4.77
C MET A 67 9.32 -5.30 5.39
N SER A 68 9.97 -6.43 5.62
CA SER A 68 9.34 -7.66 6.15
C SER A 68 8.64 -7.48 7.52
N GLU A 69 9.01 -6.43 8.26
CA GLU A 69 8.44 -6.07 9.55
C GLU A 69 7.04 -5.44 9.46
N ILE A 70 6.58 -5.08 8.25
CA ILE A 70 5.26 -4.51 8.02
C ILE A 70 4.43 -5.35 7.03
N LYS A 71 3.11 -5.28 7.13
CA LYS A 71 2.17 -5.99 6.24
C LYS A 71 0.99 -5.09 5.83
N PRO A 72 0.24 -5.41 4.77
CA PRO A 72 -0.98 -4.69 4.47
C PRO A 72 -1.92 -4.63 5.69
N ALA A 73 -2.48 -3.46 5.96
CA ALA A 73 -3.54 -3.26 6.95
C ALA A 73 -4.87 -3.82 6.40
N ILE A 74 -4.92 -5.14 6.24
CA ILE A 74 -6.14 -5.88 5.93
C ILE A 74 -6.81 -6.29 7.24
N GLN A 75 -8.10 -6.00 7.37
CA GLN A 75 -8.92 -6.65 8.38
C GLN A 75 -9.61 -7.84 7.68
N GLU A 76 -9.59 -9.02 8.31
CA GLU A 76 -10.18 -10.25 7.78
C GLU A 76 -11.62 -9.98 7.27
N GLY A 77 -11.79 -9.90 5.94
CA GLY A 77 -13.09 -9.61 5.32
C GLY A 77 -13.66 -8.19 5.49
N LYS A 78 -12.91 -7.21 6.02
CA LYS A 78 -13.36 -5.82 6.17
C LYS A 78 -12.39 -4.84 5.50
N ILE A 79 -12.93 -4.01 4.61
CA ILE A 79 -12.21 -2.83 4.09
C ILE A 79 -11.93 -1.90 5.29
N PRO A 80 -10.74 -1.26 5.38
CA PRO A 80 -10.51 -0.23 6.38
C PRO A 80 -11.59 0.87 6.26
N ASN A 81 -12.48 0.88 7.25
CA ASN A 81 -13.56 1.86 7.47
C ASN A 81 -14.64 1.96 6.35
N PRO A 82 -15.67 1.10 6.37
CA PRO A 82 -16.74 1.14 5.37
C PRO A 82 -17.82 2.22 5.61
N GLU A 83 -17.97 2.81 6.81
CA GLU A 83 -19.20 3.57 7.14
C GLU A 83 -19.04 4.88 7.98
N GLY A 84 -17.85 5.42 8.25
CA GLY A 84 -17.75 6.62 9.11
C GLY A 84 -16.64 7.62 8.77
N ARG A 85 -16.89 8.92 8.97
CA ARG A 85 -15.81 9.91 9.12
C ARG A 85 -14.99 9.53 10.35
N MET A 86 -13.68 9.42 10.20
CA MET A 86 -12.74 9.14 11.29
C MET A 86 -12.81 10.26 12.33
N ARG A 87 -13.69 10.14 13.32
CA ARG A 87 -13.60 10.98 14.52
C ARG A 87 -12.46 10.49 15.41
N ASP A 88 -12.29 9.17 15.48
CA ASP A 88 -11.24 8.44 16.22
C ASP A 88 -10.80 7.19 15.42
N GLY A 89 -10.57 7.37 14.11
CA GLY A 89 -10.47 6.31 13.10
C GLY A 89 -9.55 5.15 13.48
N PHE A 90 -9.92 3.94 13.04
CA PHE A 90 -9.13 2.71 13.10
C PHE A 90 -7.64 3.03 12.97
N ALA A 91 -6.95 3.05 14.10
CA ALA A 91 -5.52 3.27 14.10
C ALA A 91 -4.93 2.06 13.39
N ASP A 92 -4.25 2.30 12.26
CA ASP A 92 -3.52 1.26 11.55
C ASP A 92 -2.70 0.49 12.60
N PRO A 93 -2.86 -0.85 12.73
CA PRO A 93 -2.13 -1.61 13.73
C PRO A 93 -0.63 -1.45 13.54
N ASN A 94 0.14 -1.54 14.64
CA ASN A 94 1.60 -1.53 14.53
C ASN A 94 2.09 -2.64 13.58
N GLY A 95 3.09 -2.31 12.77
CA GLY A 95 3.61 -3.21 11.75
C GLY A 95 2.66 -3.34 10.55
N THR A 96 1.93 -2.29 10.18
CA THR A 96 1.05 -2.32 9.00
C THR A 96 1.21 -1.12 8.07
N TYR A 97 0.74 -1.25 6.83
CA TYR A 97 0.64 -0.15 5.88
C TYR A 97 -0.70 -0.14 5.14
N ARG A 98 -1.14 1.05 4.72
CA ARG A 98 -2.38 1.27 3.97
C ARG A 98 -2.16 2.27 2.84
N GLY A 99 -2.77 2.02 1.68
CA GLY A 99 -2.73 2.94 0.55
C GLY A 99 -3.80 4.03 0.63
N ASP A 100 -3.38 5.29 0.56
CA ASP A 100 -4.20 6.48 0.37
C ASP A 100 -3.92 7.03 -1.02
N LEU A 101 -4.34 6.25 -2.01
CA LEU A 101 -3.97 6.47 -3.41
C LEU A 101 -4.88 7.48 -4.12
N ILE A 102 -6.04 7.78 -3.53
CA ILE A 102 -7.01 8.75 -4.02
C ILE A 102 -7.78 9.32 -2.83
N ASN A 103 -8.19 10.59 -2.93
CA ASN A 103 -9.19 11.11 -1.99
C ASN A 103 -10.52 10.39 -2.27
N LYS A 104 -10.99 9.63 -1.27
CA LYS A 104 -12.20 8.78 -1.40
C LYS A 104 -13.50 9.58 -1.42
N GLN A 105 -13.51 10.82 -0.91
CA GLN A 105 -14.70 11.67 -0.90
C GLN A 105 -14.80 12.55 -2.15
N ASP A 106 -13.67 13.00 -2.67
CA ASP A 106 -13.58 13.78 -3.90
C ASP A 106 -12.28 13.41 -4.63
N PRO A 107 -12.35 12.55 -5.67
CA PRO A 107 -11.21 12.14 -6.48
C PRO A 107 -10.38 13.27 -7.09
N THR A 108 -10.91 14.50 -7.14
CA THR A 108 -10.24 15.69 -7.68
C THR A 108 -9.61 16.56 -6.58
N ALA A 109 -9.90 16.28 -5.32
CA ALA A 109 -9.37 17.01 -4.17
C ALA A 109 -8.09 16.37 -3.61
N ILE A 110 -7.42 17.13 -2.74
CA ILE A 110 -6.20 16.73 -2.04
C ILE A 110 -6.48 15.54 -1.11
N VAL A 111 -5.53 14.61 -0.97
CA VAL A 111 -5.69 13.34 -0.24
C VAL A 111 -6.01 13.54 1.24
N HIS A 112 -5.28 14.42 1.94
CA HIS A 112 -5.53 14.74 3.36
C HIS A 112 -5.49 16.26 3.63
N PRO A 113 -6.65 16.94 3.72
CA PRO A 113 -6.69 18.35 4.08
C PRO A 113 -6.24 18.57 5.53
N GLY A 114 -5.31 19.51 5.75
CA GLY A 114 -4.82 19.88 7.09
C GLY A 114 -3.52 19.20 7.55
N VAL A 115 -2.91 18.36 6.70
CA VAL A 115 -1.56 17.82 6.95
C VAL A 115 -0.51 18.89 6.62
N GLN A 116 0.49 19.06 7.50
CA GLN A 116 1.51 20.10 7.37
C GLN A 116 2.42 19.89 6.15
N ASN A 117 2.73 18.64 5.80
CA ASN A 117 3.50 18.36 4.60
C ASN A 117 2.60 18.45 3.36
N PRO A 118 2.82 19.43 2.45
CA PRO A 118 1.98 19.61 1.27
C PRO A 118 2.08 18.42 0.32
N TYR A 119 3.20 17.70 0.29
CA TYR A 119 3.32 16.51 -0.55
C TYR A 119 2.48 15.35 0.00
N HIS A 120 2.52 15.14 1.31
CA HIS A 120 1.67 14.13 1.97
C HIS A 120 0.18 14.48 1.86
N ALA A 121 -0.16 15.77 1.92
CA ALA A 121 -1.52 16.24 1.77
C ALA A 121 -2.06 16.02 0.35
N ASN A 122 -1.23 16.20 -0.69
CA ASN A 122 -1.71 16.35 -2.07
C ASN A 122 -1.49 15.13 -2.96
N TYR A 123 -0.52 14.27 -2.66
CA TYR A 123 -0.13 13.18 -3.55
C TYR A 123 -0.59 11.82 -3.03
N PRO A 124 -0.91 10.86 -3.94
CA PRO A 124 -1.11 9.46 -3.58
C PRO A 124 0.05 8.95 -2.73
N HIS A 125 -0.24 8.22 -1.64
CA HIS A 125 0.82 7.71 -0.77
C HIS A 125 0.42 6.44 -0.03
N TYR A 126 1.41 5.71 0.47
CA TYR A 126 1.22 4.67 1.49
C TYR A 126 1.53 5.24 2.86
N ASN A 127 0.57 5.13 3.78
CA ASN A 127 0.78 5.38 5.19
C ASN A 127 1.27 4.10 5.87
N ILE A 128 2.33 4.21 6.67
CA ILE A 128 2.95 3.09 7.37
C ILE A 128 2.86 3.37 8.87
N LYS A 129 2.38 2.37 9.61
CA LYS A 129 2.48 2.29 11.06
C LYS A 129 3.57 1.27 11.41
N LEU A 130 4.70 1.75 11.90
CA LEU A 130 5.84 0.90 12.25
C LEU A 130 5.56 0.04 13.49
N PRO A 131 6.31 -1.05 13.72
CA PRO A 131 6.14 -1.90 14.91
C PRO A 131 6.28 -1.16 16.24
N ASN A 132 7.16 -0.14 16.28
CA ASN A 132 7.38 0.73 17.45
C ASN A 132 6.26 1.79 17.63
N GLY A 133 5.31 1.88 16.71
CA GLY A 133 4.21 2.84 16.74
C GLY A 133 4.47 4.15 16.00
N ASP A 134 5.68 4.37 15.49
CA ASP A 134 6.00 5.55 14.67
C ASP A 134 5.25 5.50 13.33
N LYS A 135 5.13 6.67 12.71
CA LYS A 135 4.48 6.84 11.40
C LYS A 135 5.52 7.14 10.35
N ALA A 136 5.36 6.57 9.17
CA ALA A 136 6.15 6.86 7.99
C ALA A 136 5.25 6.93 6.75
N ALA A 137 5.73 7.50 5.65
CA ALA A 137 4.97 7.54 4.40
C ALA A 137 5.83 7.39 3.14
N ILE A 138 5.27 6.74 2.12
CA ILE A 138 5.84 6.69 0.76
C ILE A 138 4.93 7.52 -0.14
N ILE A 139 5.42 8.66 -0.61
CA ILE A 139 4.68 9.61 -1.44
C ILE A 139 4.98 9.34 -2.91
N ILE A 140 3.94 9.16 -3.72
CA ILE A 140 4.01 8.84 -5.14
C ILE A 140 3.77 10.12 -5.92
N MET A 141 4.84 10.67 -6.48
CA MET A 141 4.83 11.99 -7.11
C MET A 141 4.22 11.98 -8.52
N GLY A 142 4.15 10.82 -9.17
CA GLY A 142 3.94 10.73 -10.61
C GLY A 142 5.19 11.18 -11.39
N ASP A 143 5.15 10.96 -12.71
CA ASP A 143 6.10 11.57 -13.65
C ASP A 143 5.61 12.95 -14.10
#